data_AF-Q4DJ45-F1
#
_entry.id   AF-Q4DJ45-F1
#
_cell.length_a   1.000
_cell.length_b   1.000
_cell.length_c   1.000
_cell.angle_alpha   90.00
_cell.angle_beta   90.00
_cell.angle_gamma   90.00
#
_symmetry.space_group_name_H-M   'P 1'
#
loop_
_entity.id
_entity.type
_entity.pdbx_description
1 polymer ?
#
loop_
_entity_poly.entity_id
_entity_poly.type
_entity_poly.pdbx_seq_one_letter_code
_entity_poly.pdbx_strand_id
1 'polypeptide(L)'
;MACDLDETWVECMGEFKEFIGKTGNPWRCYTCEGVEKETMLSAPEVMDAKTDPGCGYGSICSLNCLLKDGTIPSAATLTGEALLDVMDLIHLKELNYLQGFSLTSGCLEFSYFFCMDLLKEQNLTLYTYCRALARCIDLTTRAVMTMRVRSDEEFIPWFKALDPGEDVTEEQIMNELEEAACKAESVAIAARLRWRKLFLSILSGFILGSKKSDTEKACATCQEACDLLGSVEFRREAEPVQDGRFFRDAEVGYWASSFTPTKPLPCAPFAEALQTYKTLLSQLASLKDLYILPSLQCITEFVEALGARKPLLLMRSVAVILLFRHDPSESFLHGPSMPHRILQELADEHGAPLYLKIFAGDEEMLEGVLRYRIQKTMDSSKIPPDQLIFLRQQTVDAVRSWAAEMSRVYLVHLEAMLCNRGLAHRRLMNALPHLGSLQELSYTTDKSVFLSHIPSASPALEAEAAKRMPLLAIYVNQHVLHVIQLLVLLTLELNLFTQAELIPALWYWNFTQRAQIENLGLLTPPPATVIPETRINRRTKVP
;
A
#
# COMPACT_ATOMS: atom_id res chain seq x y z
N MET A 1 -27.41 18.36 -19.26
CA MET A 1 -28.84 18.56 -18.93
C MET A 1 -28.98 18.29 -17.44
N ALA A 2 -28.89 19.34 -16.61
CA ALA A 2 -29.53 19.29 -15.31
C ALA A 2 -31.02 19.08 -15.59
N CYS A 3 -31.71 18.21 -14.85
CA CYS A 3 -33.16 18.14 -14.94
C CYS A 3 -33.69 19.57 -14.82
N ASP A 4 -34.32 20.08 -15.87
CA ASP A 4 -35.33 21.12 -15.68
C ASP A 4 -36.30 20.49 -14.69
N LEU A 5 -36.21 20.92 -13.43
CA LEU A 5 -37.12 20.48 -12.39
C LEU A 5 -38.44 21.14 -12.73
N ASP A 6 -39.17 20.49 -13.63
CA ASP A 6 -40.40 20.91 -14.27
C ASP A 6 -41.34 21.65 -13.30
N GLU A 7 -42.11 22.60 -13.84
CA GLU A 7 -43.08 23.51 -13.20
C GLU A 7 -44.26 22.82 -12.46
N THR A 8 -44.06 21.60 -11.95
CA THR A 8 -45.05 20.71 -11.34
C THR A 8 -44.86 20.54 -9.83
N TRP A 9 -44.12 21.45 -9.18
CA TRP A 9 -43.97 21.42 -7.72
C TRP A 9 -45.32 21.64 -7.03
N VAL A 10 -45.77 20.62 -6.29
CA VAL A 10 -46.94 20.68 -5.42
C VAL A 10 -46.47 20.85 -3.98
N GLU A 11 -47.04 21.82 -3.27
CA GLU A 11 -46.79 22.01 -1.84
C GLU A 11 -47.40 20.85 -1.05
N CYS A 12 -46.57 20.10 -0.32
CA CYS A 12 -46.97 18.89 0.42
C CYS A 12 -46.68 18.96 1.93
N MET A 13 -46.23 20.11 2.45
CA MET A 13 -45.87 20.27 3.87
C MET A 13 -47.13 20.14 4.76
N GLY A 14 -48.29 20.58 4.27
CA GLY A 14 -49.57 20.38 4.93
C GLY A 14 -49.89 18.90 5.16
N GLU A 15 -49.84 18.09 4.10
CA GLU A 15 -50.11 16.64 4.15
C GLU A 15 -49.11 15.91 5.06
N PHE A 16 -47.83 16.28 4.99
CA PHE A 16 -46.78 15.71 5.83
C PHE A 16 -47.04 15.97 7.32
N LYS A 17 -47.37 17.21 7.69
CA LYS A 17 -47.71 17.58 9.08
C LYS A 17 -48.95 16.85 9.58
N GLU A 18 -49.97 16.69 8.73
CA GLU A 18 -51.18 15.95 9.06
C GLU A 18 -50.89 14.47 9.32
N PHE A 19 -50.06 13.85 8.48
CA PHE A 19 -49.64 12.44 8.65
C PHE A 19 -48.88 12.21 9.97
N ILE A 20 -47.93 13.08 10.30
CA ILE A 20 -47.19 13.02 11.58
C ILE A 20 -48.15 13.24 12.76
N GLY A 21 -49.03 14.23 12.67
CA GLY A 21 -50.02 14.52 13.70
C GLY A 21 -50.98 13.35 13.97
N LYS A 22 -51.42 12.66 12.92
CA LYS A 22 -52.32 11.49 13.01
C LYS A 22 -51.66 10.24 13.61
N THR A 23 -50.36 10.06 13.40
CA THR A 23 -49.63 8.85 13.83
C THR A 23 -49.23 8.87 15.32
N GLY A 24 -49.17 10.06 15.93
CA GLY A 24 -49.20 10.27 17.38
C GLY A 24 -48.05 9.66 18.20
N ASN A 25 -47.05 9.05 17.55
CA ASN A 25 -45.95 8.37 18.22
C ASN A 25 -44.62 9.09 17.96
N PRO A 26 -44.11 9.89 18.92
CA PRO A 26 -42.90 10.67 18.72
C PRO A 26 -41.63 9.81 18.53
N TRP A 27 -41.68 8.52 18.81
CA TRP A 27 -40.54 7.59 18.74
C TRP A 27 -40.50 6.76 17.45
N ARG A 28 -41.50 6.90 16.57
CA ARG A 28 -41.64 6.02 15.41
C ARG A 28 -40.92 6.61 14.20
N CYS A 29 -39.88 5.90 13.75
CA CYS A 29 -39.12 6.24 12.56
C CYS A 29 -39.68 5.51 11.34
N TYR A 30 -40.10 6.27 10.33
CA TYR A 30 -40.59 5.77 9.04
C TYR A 30 -39.46 5.84 8.01
N THR A 31 -39.05 4.69 7.49
CA THR A 31 -38.03 4.55 6.44
C THR A 31 -38.56 3.64 5.35
N CYS A 32 -38.05 3.78 4.12
CA CYS A 32 -38.32 2.81 3.05
C CYS A 32 -37.85 1.41 3.46
N GLU A 33 -38.53 0.38 2.95
CA GLU A 33 -38.11 -1.00 3.14
C GLU A 33 -36.72 -1.22 2.53
N GLY A 34 -35.84 -1.92 3.26
CA GLY A 34 -34.45 -2.18 2.83
C GLY A 34 -33.44 -1.09 3.19
N VAL A 35 -33.85 0.05 3.76
CA VAL A 35 -32.91 1.09 4.21
C VAL A 35 -32.38 0.76 5.61
N GLU A 36 -31.07 0.55 5.70
CA GLU A 36 -30.36 0.31 6.96
C GLU A 36 -30.21 1.62 7.75
N LYS A 37 -30.90 1.72 8.89
CA LYS A 37 -30.94 2.94 9.71
C LYS A 37 -29.57 3.39 10.23
N GLU A 38 -28.62 2.47 10.39
CA GLU A 38 -27.25 2.80 10.81
C GLU A 38 -26.55 3.72 9.80
N THR A 39 -26.85 3.60 8.51
CA THR A 39 -26.30 4.50 7.48
C THR A 39 -26.77 5.96 7.64
N MET A 40 -27.89 6.18 8.34
CA MET A 40 -28.39 7.52 8.61
C MET A 40 -27.61 8.21 9.75
N LEU A 41 -26.84 7.48 10.55
CA LEU A 41 -26.06 8.05 11.67
C LEU A 41 -24.90 8.95 11.18
N SER A 42 -24.49 8.81 9.92
CA SER A 42 -23.49 9.67 9.28
C SER A 42 -24.09 10.79 8.42
N ALA A 43 -25.41 10.98 8.43
CA ALA A 43 -26.04 12.03 7.64
C ALA A 43 -25.71 13.43 8.22
N PRO A 44 -25.38 14.42 7.37
CA PRO A 44 -25.22 15.80 7.83
C PRO A 44 -26.57 16.36 8.28
N GLU A 45 -26.55 17.17 9.34
CA GLU A 45 -27.75 17.83 9.87
C GLU A 45 -27.81 19.28 9.37
N VAL A 46 -28.77 19.59 8.51
CA VAL A 46 -28.94 20.94 7.93
C VAL A 46 -29.14 21.97 9.05
N MET A 47 -28.49 23.12 8.94
CA MET A 47 -28.43 24.20 9.95
C MET A 47 -27.62 23.87 11.22
N ASP A 48 -27.00 22.70 11.34
CA ASP A 48 -26.05 22.43 12.43
C ASP A 48 -24.66 22.96 12.06
N ALA A 49 -24.09 23.83 12.90
CA ALA A 49 -22.81 24.50 12.63
C ALA A 49 -21.59 23.56 12.54
N LYS A 50 -21.72 22.30 12.97
CA LYS A 50 -20.63 21.32 12.95
C LYS A 50 -20.74 20.33 11.80
N THR A 51 -21.95 20.04 11.34
CA THR A 51 -22.21 18.98 10.35
C THR A 51 -22.77 19.48 9.04
N ASP A 52 -23.36 20.68 9.00
CA ASP A 52 -23.73 21.36 7.77
C ASP A 52 -22.58 22.27 7.32
N PRO A 53 -21.88 21.93 6.22
CA PRO A 53 -20.92 22.84 5.58
C PRO A 53 -21.53 24.18 5.18
N GLY A 54 -22.86 24.23 5.17
CA GLY A 54 -23.65 25.39 4.86
C GLY A 54 -24.20 26.22 5.98
N CYS A 55 -23.99 25.82 7.23
CA CYS A 55 -24.42 26.67 8.33
C CYS A 55 -23.64 28.00 8.29
N GLY A 56 -24.35 29.14 8.31
CA GLY A 56 -23.73 30.46 8.23
C GLY A 56 -23.59 31.06 6.82
N TYR A 57 -24.23 30.46 5.80
CA TYR A 57 -24.19 30.89 4.38
C TYR A 57 -24.42 32.38 4.10
N GLY A 58 -25.08 33.12 4.98
CA GLY A 58 -25.42 34.53 4.71
C GLY A 58 -24.22 35.44 4.40
N SER A 59 -23.00 35.02 4.75
CA SER A 59 -21.75 35.74 4.48
C SER A 59 -20.87 35.13 3.39
N ILE A 60 -21.22 33.94 2.87
CA ILE A 60 -20.40 33.20 1.90
C ILE A 60 -20.78 33.64 0.48
N CYS A 61 -19.80 34.15 -0.27
CA CYS A 61 -19.98 34.58 -1.66
C CYS A 61 -19.57 33.48 -2.64
N SER A 62 -20.21 33.48 -3.82
CA SER A 62 -19.77 32.60 -4.91
C SER A 62 -18.42 33.06 -5.45
N LEU A 63 -17.60 32.11 -5.92
CA LEU A 63 -16.30 32.41 -6.53
C LEU A 63 -16.40 33.47 -7.64
N ASN A 64 -17.39 33.35 -8.52
CA ASN A 64 -17.63 34.31 -9.60
C ASN A 64 -17.97 35.72 -9.08
N CYS A 65 -18.67 35.82 -7.96
CA CYS A 65 -18.96 37.11 -7.33
C CYS A 65 -17.67 37.77 -6.83
N LEU A 66 -16.85 37.01 -6.09
CA LEU A 66 -15.60 37.48 -5.49
C LEU A 66 -14.51 37.82 -6.53
N LEU A 67 -14.49 37.11 -7.66
CA LEU A 67 -13.60 37.45 -8.78
C LEU A 67 -14.07 38.72 -9.49
N LYS A 68 -15.39 38.92 -9.63
CA LYS A 68 -15.98 40.06 -10.34
C LYS A 68 -15.89 41.36 -9.53
N ASP A 69 -16.07 41.29 -8.22
CA ASP A 69 -15.94 42.44 -7.32
C ASP A 69 -14.48 42.76 -6.95
N GLY A 70 -13.55 41.88 -7.31
CA GLY A 70 -12.11 42.04 -7.07
C GLY A 70 -11.65 41.70 -5.66
N THR A 71 -12.53 41.13 -4.82
CA THR A 71 -12.17 40.62 -3.50
C THR A 71 -11.10 39.54 -3.60
N ILE A 72 -11.24 38.65 -4.58
CA ILE A 72 -10.15 37.79 -5.05
C ILE A 72 -9.42 38.56 -6.16
N PRO A 73 -8.17 39.00 -5.95
CA PRO A 73 -7.43 39.76 -6.94
C PRO A 73 -7.12 38.89 -8.17
N SER A 74 -6.90 39.55 -9.31
CA SER A 74 -6.43 38.87 -10.52
C SER A 74 -5.08 38.18 -10.28
N ALA A 75 -4.93 36.94 -10.73
CA ALA A 75 -3.67 36.18 -10.66
C ALA A 75 -2.56 36.83 -11.49
N ALA A 76 -2.90 37.75 -12.41
CA ALA A 76 -1.93 38.57 -13.13
C ALA A 76 -1.15 39.52 -12.20
N THR A 77 -1.66 39.77 -10.98
CA THR A 77 -0.99 40.56 -9.95
C THR A 77 0.07 39.76 -9.17
N LEU A 78 0.07 38.43 -9.28
CA LEU A 78 1.04 37.56 -8.62
C LEU A 78 2.34 37.51 -9.44
N THR A 79 3.31 38.32 -9.04
CA THR A 79 4.67 38.34 -9.60
C THR A 79 5.72 38.37 -8.47
N GLY A 80 6.96 38.01 -8.80
CA GLY A 80 8.10 38.00 -7.88
C GLY A 80 7.87 37.14 -6.64
N GLU A 81 8.12 37.72 -5.45
CA GLU A 81 7.92 37.04 -4.17
C GLU A 81 6.48 36.59 -3.94
N ALA A 82 5.47 37.35 -4.37
CA ALA A 82 4.07 36.97 -4.17
C ALA A 82 3.71 35.69 -4.95
N LEU A 83 4.23 35.55 -6.17
CA LEU A 83 4.08 34.31 -6.93
C LEU A 83 4.81 33.14 -6.26
N LEU A 84 6.03 33.38 -5.78
CA LEU A 84 6.82 32.37 -5.08
C LEU A 84 6.13 31.90 -3.80
N ASP A 85 5.57 32.81 -3.00
CA ASP A 85 4.79 32.52 -1.80
C ASP A 85 3.58 31.64 -2.09
N VAL A 86 2.83 31.96 -3.14
CA VAL A 86 1.69 31.14 -3.57
C VAL A 86 2.13 29.74 -3.97
N MET A 87 3.22 29.60 -4.74
CA MET A 87 3.73 28.29 -5.15
C MET A 87 4.21 27.46 -3.96
N ASP A 88 4.89 28.09 -2.99
CA ASP A 88 5.38 27.47 -1.76
C ASP A 88 4.21 27.06 -0.85
N LEU A 89 3.18 27.89 -0.68
CA LEU A 89 1.98 27.54 0.07
C LEU A 89 1.20 26.40 -0.55
N ILE A 90 1.05 26.39 -1.88
CA ILE A 90 0.43 25.26 -2.59
C ILE A 90 1.24 23.97 -2.36
N HIS A 91 2.57 24.05 -2.34
CA HIS A 91 3.45 22.93 -2.04
C HIS A 91 3.26 22.39 -0.61
N LEU A 92 3.10 23.29 0.37
CA LEU A 92 2.78 22.93 1.76
C LEU A 92 1.39 22.28 1.88
N LYS A 93 0.39 22.84 1.20
CA LYS A 93 -0.98 22.32 1.20
C LYS A 93 -1.09 20.97 0.48
N GLU A 94 -0.26 20.72 -0.54
CA GLU A 94 -0.13 19.39 -1.14
C GLU A 94 0.42 18.38 -0.14
N LEU A 95 1.39 18.76 0.70
CA LEU A 95 1.93 17.86 1.71
C LEU A 95 0.84 17.41 2.70
N ASN A 96 -0.05 18.31 3.11
CA ASN A 96 -1.20 17.95 3.95
C ASN A 96 -2.05 16.87 3.27
N TYR A 97 -2.29 17.01 1.95
CA TYR A 97 -3.01 15.99 1.20
C TYR A 97 -2.26 14.65 1.17
N LEU A 98 -0.94 14.65 0.95
CA LEU A 98 -0.12 13.44 0.99
C LEU A 98 -0.05 12.79 2.39
N GLN A 99 -0.32 13.56 3.44
CA GLN A 99 -0.45 13.10 4.82
C GLN A 99 -1.85 12.55 5.17
N GLY A 100 -2.81 12.59 4.23
CA GLY A 100 -4.14 12.00 4.40
C GLY A 100 -5.28 12.99 4.63
N PHE A 101 -5.00 14.29 4.71
CA PHE A 101 -6.04 15.31 4.86
C PHE A 101 -6.80 15.53 3.55
N SER A 102 -8.03 16.07 3.62
CA SER A 102 -8.83 16.33 2.43
C SER A 102 -8.21 17.45 1.57
N LEU A 103 -8.43 17.40 0.26
CA LEU A 103 -8.04 18.48 -0.65
C LEU A 103 -8.71 19.82 -0.29
N THR A 104 -9.92 19.76 0.27
CA THR A 104 -10.68 20.93 0.75
C THR A 104 -10.05 21.58 1.99
N SER A 105 -9.27 20.84 2.79
CA SER A 105 -8.44 21.39 3.87
C SER A 105 -6.99 21.66 3.41
N GLY A 106 -6.77 21.70 2.09
CA GLY A 106 -5.46 21.67 1.45
C GLY A 106 -5.43 22.53 0.19
N CYS A 107 -5.03 21.94 -0.93
CA CYS A 107 -4.78 22.67 -2.18
C CYS A 107 -5.98 23.47 -2.69
N LEU A 108 -7.21 22.98 -2.49
CA LEU A 108 -8.42 23.63 -3.00
C LEU A 108 -8.73 24.97 -2.32
N GLU A 109 -8.09 25.29 -1.19
CA GLU A 109 -8.16 26.64 -0.63
C GLU A 109 -7.68 27.69 -1.63
N PHE A 110 -6.75 27.34 -2.54
CA PHE A 110 -6.34 28.23 -3.62
C PHE A 110 -7.46 28.36 -4.67
N SER A 111 -8.14 29.51 -4.65
CA SER A 111 -9.39 29.76 -5.37
C SER A 111 -9.34 29.45 -6.87
N TYR A 112 -8.17 29.61 -7.50
CA TYR A 112 -8.01 29.42 -8.93
C TYR A 112 -8.04 27.97 -9.40
N PHE A 113 -7.99 26.97 -8.50
CA PHE A 113 -8.23 25.57 -8.88
C PHE A 113 -9.65 25.34 -9.44
N PHE A 114 -10.61 26.19 -9.06
CA PHE A 114 -11.98 26.12 -9.56
C PHE A 114 -12.19 26.87 -10.88
N CYS A 115 -11.19 27.61 -11.37
CA CYS A 115 -11.25 28.38 -12.61
C CYS A 115 -9.90 28.38 -13.36
N MET A 116 -9.39 27.18 -13.65
CA MET A 116 -8.08 26.97 -14.29
C MET A 116 -7.93 27.68 -15.65
N ASP A 117 -9.01 27.84 -16.43
CA ASP A 117 -8.97 28.61 -17.68
C ASP A 117 -8.65 30.09 -17.44
N LEU A 118 -9.25 30.69 -16.41
CA LEU A 118 -8.95 32.06 -16.03
C LEU A 118 -7.51 32.21 -15.53
N LEU A 119 -7.02 31.21 -14.77
CA LEU A 119 -5.62 31.17 -14.33
C LEU A 119 -4.66 31.11 -15.54
N LYS A 120 -5.00 30.31 -16.56
CA LYS A 120 -4.21 30.18 -17.80
C LYS A 120 -4.07 31.51 -18.53
N GLU A 121 -5.16 32.28 -18.62
CA GLU A 121 -5.17 33.60 -19.25
C GLU A 121 -4.38 34.64 -18.45
N GLN A 122 -4.46 34.60 -17.12
CA GLN A 122 -3.91 35.63 -16.24
C GLN A 122 -2.45 35.39 -15.84
N ASN A 123 -2.06 34.14 -15.60
CA ASN A 123 -0.73 33.77 -15.13
C ASN A 123 -0.35 32.38 -15.62
N LEU A 124 0.22 32.32 -16.84
CA LEU A 124 0.58 31.07 -17.49
C LEU A 124 1.57 30.23 -16.65
N THR A 125 2.54 30.87 -16.00
CA THR A 125 3.52 30.19 -15.14
C THR A 125 2.86 29.44 -13.99
N LEU A 126 1.96 30.11 -13.28
CA LEU A 126 1.21 29.51 -12.18
C LEU A 126 0.21 28.47 -12.67
N TYR A 127 -0.44 28.70 -13.81
CA TYR A 127 -1.30 27.71 -14.45
C TYR A 127 -0.55 26.40 -14.73
N THR A 128 0.63 26.46 -15.34
CA THR A 128 1.42 25.26 -15.66
C THR A 128 1.81 24.51 -14.40
N TYR A 129 2.18 25.22 -13.33
CA TYR A 129 2.46 24.64 -12.02
C TYR A 129 1.22 23.94 -11.43
N CYS A 130 0.07 24.61 -11.42
CA CYS A 130 -1.19 24.09 -10.87
C CYS A 130 -1.75 22.91 -11.68
N ARG A 131 -1.66 22.94 -13.01
CA ARG A 131 -2.06 21.81 -13.87
C ARG A 131 -1.22 20.57 -13.56
N ALA A 132 0.08 20.74 -13.40
CA ALA A 132 0.95 19.64 -13.03
C ALA A 132 0.65 19.09 -11.62
N LEU A 133 0.33 19.97 -10.66
CA LEU A 133 -0.14 19.56 -9.34
C LEU A 133 -1.45 18.74 -9.45
N ALA A 134 -2.43 19.21 -10.23
CA ALA A 134 -3.67 18.48 -10.46
C ALA A 134 -3.39 17.06 -10.99
N ARG A 135 -2.47 16.92 -11.96
CA ARG A 135 -2.06 15.59 -12.43
C ARG A 135 -1.32 14.76 -11.37
N CYS A 136 -0.51 15.38 -10.52
CA CYS A 136 0.12 14.68 -9.38
C CYS A 136 -0.93 14.16 -8.38
N ILE A 137 -1.96 14.95 -8.11
CA ILE A 137 -3.10 14.58 -7.25
C ILE A 137 -3.89 13.42 -7.88
N ASP A 138 -4.15 13.45 -9.18
CA ASP A 138 -4.83 12.36 -9.88
C ASP A 138 -4.03 11.05 -9.81
N LEU A 139 -2.72 11.11 -10.07
CA LEU A 139 -1.84 9.94 -9.98
C LEU A 139 -1.77 9.42 -8.54
N THR A 140 -1.66 10.30 -7.56
CA THR A 140 -1.69 9.94 -6.13
C THR A 140 -3.00 9.27 -5.77
N THR A 141 -4.13 9.85 -6.17
CA THR A 141 -5.47 9.28 -5.94
C THR A 141 -5.58 7.91 -6.56
N ARG A 142 -5.12 7.74 -7.81
CA ARG A 142 -5.09 6.44 -8.49
C ARG A 142 -4.27 5.43 -7.71
N ALA A 143 -3.05 5.77 -7.30
CA ALA A 143 -2.18 4.87 -6.54
C ALA A 143 -2.78 4.50 -5.17
N VAL A 144 -3.40 5.45 -4.48
CA VAL A 144 -3.98 5.22 -3.15
C VAL A 144 -5.28 4.42 -3.24
N MET A 145 -6.17 4.77 -4.17
CA MET A 145 -7.51 4.18 -4.26
C MET A 145 -7.52 2.77 -4.86
N THR A 146 -6.50 2.40 -5.62
CA THR A 146 -6.37 1.06 -6.21
C THR A 146 -5.74 0.04 -5.26
N MET A 147 -5.15 0.48 -4.15
CA MET A 147 -4.40 -0.36 -3.22
C MET A 147 -5.17 -0.58 -1.91
N ARG A 148 -5.03 -1.75 -1.29
CA ARG A 148 -5.76 -2.07 -0.04
C ARG A 148 -5.02 -1.63 1.22
N VAL A 149 -3.89 -0.91 1.11
CA VAL A 149 -3.08 -0.50 2.27
C VAL A 149 -3.58 0.75 3.00
N ARG A 150 -4.65 1.36 2.50
CA ARG A 150 -5.35 2.46 3.18
C ARG A 150 -6.41 1.94 4.14
N SER A 151 -6.60 2.60 5.28
CA SER A 151 -7.89 2.59 5.98
C SER A 151 -8.77 3.70 5.45
N ASP A 152 -10.09 3.57 5.57
CA ASP A 152 -11.04 4.61 5.14
C ASP A 152 -10.85 5.93 5.91
N GLU A 153 -10.28 5.87 7.12
CA GLU A 153 -9.93 7.03 7.94
C GLU A 153 -8.65 7.77 7.51
N GLU A 154 -7.79 7.13 6.70
CA GLU A 154 -6.43 7.64 6.45
C GLU A 154 -6.35 8.54 5.21
N PHE A 155 -7.31 8.46 4.31
CA PHE A 155 -7.28 9.24 3.09
C PHE A 155 -8.68 9.58 2.62
N ILE A 156 -8.95 10.87 2.47
CA ILE A 156 -10.22 11.36 1.98
C ILE A 156 -10.13 11.49 0.45
N PRO A 157 -10.77 10.58 -0.32
CA PRO A 157 -10.73 10.66 -1.76
C PRO A 157 -11.42 11.92 -2.26
N TRP A 158 -10.86 12.49 -3.32
CA TRP A 158 -11.49 13.55 -4.06
C TRP A 158 -12.21 12.95 -5.28
N PHE A 159 -13.51 13.22 -5.39
CA PHE A 159 -14.38 12.54 -6.34
C PHE A 159 -14.54 13.28 -7.67
N LYS A 160 -14.13 14.55 -7.74
CA LYS A 160 -14.24 15.36 -8.96
C LYS A 160 -12.86 15.46 -9.59
N ALA A 161 -12.69 15.08 -10.85
CA ALA A 161 -11.41 15.31 -11.52
C ALA A 161 -11.07 16.82 -11.44
N LEU A 162 -9.85 17.14 -11.00
CA LEU A 162 -9.32 18.49 -11.17
C LEU A 162 -8.99 18.59 -12.65
N ASP A 163 -9.80 19.32 -13.43
CA ASP A 163 -9.71 19.36 -14.89
C ASP A 163 -8.26 19.61 -15.35
N PRO A 164 -7.55 18.57 -15.83
CA PRO A 164 -6.17 18.73 -16.29
C PRO A 164 -6.12 19.15 -17.76
N GLY A 165 -7.27 19.30 -18.41
CA GLY A 165 -7.44 19.22 -19.86
C GLY A 165 -7.57 17.76 -20.29
N GLU A 166 -8.75 17.37 -20.78
CA GLU A 166 -8.97 16.09 -21.47
C GLU A 166 -7.94 15.97 -22.62
N ASP A 167 -7.27 14.81 -22.73
CA ASP A 167 -6.25 14.46 -23.74
C ASP A 167 -4.79 14.94 -23.54
N VAL A 168 -4.43 15.57 -22.43
CA VAL A 168 -3.02 15.94 -22.17
C VAL A 168 -2.25 14.80 -21.48
N THR A 169 -1.14 14.40 -22.10
CA THR A 169 -0.20 13.39 -21.57
C THR A 169 0.74 13.97 -20.51
N GLU A 170 1.26 13.13 -19.61
CA GLU A 170 2.22 13.55 -18.59
C GLU A 170 3.48 14.17 -19.20
N GLU A 171 3.94 13.65 -20.35
CA GLU A 171 5.12 14.16 -21.07
C GLU A 171 4.90 15.59 -21.58
N GLN A 172 3.70 15.88 -22.11
CA GLN A 172 3.36 17.25 -22.52
C GLN A 172 3.36 18.20 -21.33
N ILE A 173 2.77 17.81 -20.19
CA ILE A 173 2.79 18.62 -18.97
C ILE A 173 4.23 18.87 -18.49
N MET A 174 5.09 17.85 -18.51
CA MET A 174 6.50 17.97 -18.13
C MET A 174 7.28 18.91 -19.06
N ASN A 175 7.02 18.88 -20.37
CA ASN A 175 7.65 19.78 -21.33
C ASN A 175 7.21 21.22 -21.11
N GLU A 176 5.91 21.46 -20.88
CA GLU A 176 5.40 22.79 -20.58
C GLU A 176 5.99 23.37 -19.28
N LEU A 177 6.19 22.54 -18.24
CA LEU A 177 6.87 22.97 -17.02
C LEU A 177 8.31 23.41 -17.28
N GLU A 178 9.06 22.69 -18.14
CA GLU A 178 10.43 23.08 -18.48
C GLU A 178 10.45 24.36 -19.32
N GLU A 179 9.52 24.52 -20.26
CA GLU A 179 9.40 25.75 -21.04
C GLU A 179 9.05 26.95 -20.14
N ALA A 180 8.14 26.77 -19.19
CA ALA A 180 7.82 27.78 -18.19
C ALA A 180 9.02 28.08 -17.29
N ALA A 181 9.78 27.06 -16.87
CA ALA A 181 10.98 27.23 -16.06
C ALA A 181 12.07 28.03 -16.81
N CYS A 182 12.24 27.79 -18.11
CA CYS A 182 13.17 28.54 -18.97
C CYS A 182 12.79 30.02 -19.12
N LYS A 183 11.49 30.34 -19.02
CA LYS A 183 10.95 31.70 -19.16
C LYS A 183 10.64 32.37 -17.82
N ALA A 184 10.91 31.70 -16.69
CA ALA A 184 10.57 32.20 -15.38
C ALA A 184 11.35 33.48 -15.05
N GLU A 185 10.69 34.42 -14.37
CA GLU A 185 11.27 35.71 -13.98
C GLU A 185 12.36 35.61 -12.91
N SER A 186 12.42 34.49 -12.17
CA SER A 186 13.44 34.25 -11.16
C SER A 186 13.90 32.78 -11.13
N VAL A 187 15.14 32.59 -10.68
CA VAL A 187 15.73 31.25 -10.52
C VAL A 187 14.97 30.41 -9.49
N ALA A 188 14.44 31.04 -8.44
CA ALA A 188 13.64 30.37 -7.42
C ALA A 188 12.31 29.83 -8.00
N ILE A 189 11.62 30.61 -8.82
CA ILE A 189 10.38 30.17 -9.51
C ILE A 189 10.70 29.04 -10.49
N ALA A 190 11.79 29.17 -11.27
CA ALA A 190 12.26 28.10 -12.15
C ALA A 190 12.52 26.80 -11.39
N ALA A 191 13.11 26.88 -10.18
CA ALA A 191 13.36 25.72 -9.34
C ALA A 191 12.06 25.04 -8.86
N ARG A 192 10.99 25.78 -8.54
CA ARG A 192 9.67 25.19 -8.20
C ARG A 192 9.04 24.48 -9.37
N LEU A 193 9.10 25.06 -10.57
CA LEU A 193 8.59 24.44 -11.80
C LEU A 193 9.35 23.14 -12.13
N ARG A 194 10.68 23.16 -12.03
CA ARG A 194 11.51 21.97 -12.23
C ARG A 194 11.25 20.91 -11.17
N TRP A 195 11.11 21.30 -9.90
CA TRP A 195 10.74 20.36 -8.85
C TRP A 195 9.39 19.69 -9.16
N ARG A 196 8.38 20.47 -9.57
CA ARG A 196 7.07 19.94 -9.95
C ARG A 196 7.16 18.96 -11.11
N LYS A 197 8.01 19.24 -12.11
CA LYS A 197 8.30 18.35 -13.23
C LYS A 197 8.93 17.05 -12.76
N LEU A 198 9.94 17.12 -11.89
CA LEU A 198 10.60 15.94 -11.34
C LEU A 198 9.61 15.09 -10.53
N PHE A 199 8.79 15.72 -9.68
CA PHE A 199 7.81 15.00 -8.87
C PHE A 199 6.75 14.31 -9.73
N LEU A 200 6.22 14.98 -10.76
CA LEU A 200 5.34 14.35 -11.74
C LEU A 200 6.02 13.17 -12.44
N SER A 201 7.28 13.33 -12.88
CA SER A 201 8.06 12.27 -13.52
C SER A 201 8.25 11.04 -12.62
N ILE A 202 8.51 11.27 -11.32
CA ILE A 202 8.64 10.22 -10.30
C ILE A 202 7.33 9.44 -10.19
N LEU A 203 6.21 10.16 -10.01
CA LEU A 203 4.88 9.54 -9.88
C LEU A 203 4.52 8.75 -11.13
N SER A 204 4.69 9.32 -12.32
CA SER A 204 4.44 8.63 -13.59
C SER A 204 5.31 7.37 -13.73
N GLY A 205 6.60 7.45 -13.40
CA GLY A 205 7.52 6.30 -13.51
C GLY A 205 7.15 5.15 -12.57
N PHE A 206 6.71 5.45 -11.34
CA PHE A 206 6.29 4.41 -10.40
C PHE A 206 4.89 3.86 -10.68
N ILE A 207 3.92 4.73 -11.00
CA ILE A 207 2.49 4.38 -11.05
C ILE A 207 2.08 3.88 -12.44
N LEU A 208 2.62 4.48 -13.50
CA LEU A 208 2.29 4.14 -14.88
C LEU A 208 3.36 3.25 -15.54
N GLY A 209 4.58 3.25 -15.01
CA GLY A 209 5.66 2.41 -15.52
C GLY A 209 5.41 0.93 -15.27
N SER A 210 5.85 0.08 -16.20
CA SER A 210 5.64 -1.38 -16.16
C SER A 210 6.95 -2.17 -16.10
N LYS A 211 8.09 -1.55 -16.40
CA LYS A 211 9.40 -2.21 -16.49
C LYS A 211 10.27 -1.87 -15.30
N LYS A 212 11.22 -2.77 -14.99
CA LYS A 212 12.30 -2.50 -14.01
C LYS A 212 13.05 -1.21 -14.32
N SER A 213 13.34 -0.93 -15.60
CA SER A 213 14.02 0.29 -16.04
C SER A 213 13.24 1.57 -15.71
N ASP A 214 11.91 1.51 -15.73
CA ASP A 214 11.06 2.67 -15.41
C ASP A 214 11.19 3.00 -13.93
N THR A 215 11.20 1.97 -13.08
CA THR A 215 11.40 2.10 -11.64
C THR A 215 12.81 2.57 -11.30
N GLU A 216 13.85 2.04 -11.94
CA GLU A 216 15.24 2.51 -11.75
C GLU A 216 15.39 3.98 -12.14
N LYS A 217 14.78 4.39 -13.26
CA LYS A 217 14.75 5.79 -13.68
C LYS A 217 14.01 6.66 -12.66
N ALA A 218 12.84 6.24 -12.19
CA ALA A 218 12.08 6.98 -11.16
C ALA A 218 12.88 7.13 -9.85
N CYS A 219 13.61 6.09 -9.43
CA CYS A 219 14.49 6.15 -8.25
C CYS A 219 15.66 7.12 -8.46
N ALA A 220 16.26 7.17 -9.66
CA ALA A 220 17.29 8.14 -9.98
C ALA A 220 16.73 9.58 -9.96
N THR A 221 15.54 9.80 -10.54
CA THR A 221 14.84 11.09 -10.49
C THR A 221 14.52 11.53 -9.06
N CYS A 222 14.25 10.58 -8.14
CA CYS A 222 14.06 10.91 -6.72
C CYS A 222 15.31 11.56 -6.10
N GLN A 223 16.50 11.09 -6.46
CA GLN A 223 17.74 11.69 -5.97
C GLN A 223 17.92 13.11 -6.52
N GLU A 224 17.70 13.30 -7.82
CA GLU A 224 17.74 14.62 -8.46
C GLU A 224 16.75 15.61 -7.81
N ALA A 225 15.52 15.15 -7.54
CA ALA A 225 14.52 15.96 -6.84
C ALA A 225 14.94 16.29 -5.40
N CYS A 226 15.58 15.36 -4.69
CA CYS A 226 16.08 15.56 -3.33
C CYS A 226 17.19 16.62 -3.29
N ASP A 227 18.12 16.55 -4.24
CA ASP A 227 19.22 17.50 -4.39
C ASP A 227 18.67 18.89 -4.72
N LEU A 228 17.65 18.99 -5.59
CA LEU A 228 16.98 20.25 -5.91
C LEU A 228 16.28 20.86 -4.67
N LEU A 229 15.61 20.06 -3.84
CA LEU A 229 15.06 20.54 -2.57
C LEU A 229 16.14 20.92 -1.54
N GLY A 230 17.38 20.46 -1.73
CA GLY A 230 18.55 20.82 -0.92
C GLY A 230 19.28 22.08 -1.39
N SER A 231 18.93 22.59 -2.57
CA SER A 231 19.60 23.71 -3.22
C SER A 231 19.35 25.05 -2.52
N VAL A 232 20.14 26.06 -2.89
CA VAL A 232 20.03 27.40 -2.29
C VAL A 232 18.73 28.09 -2.70
N GLU A 233 18.21 27.73 -3.87
CA GLU A 233 16.97 28.26 -4.45
C GLU A 233 15.75 27.93 -3.60
N PHE A 234 15.77 26.82 -2.85
CA PHE A 234 14.70 26.41 -1.92
C PHE A 234 14.87 26.95 -0.50
N ARG A 235 15.94 27.69 -0.18
CA ARG A 235 16.08 28.31 1.13
C ARG A 235 15.19 29.54 1.24
N ARG A 236 14.43 29.62 2.34
CA ARG A 236 13.62 30.79 2.70
C ARG A 236 14.19 31.40 3.97
N GLU A 237 14.34 32.72 4.00
CA GLU A 237 14.70 33.47 5.22
C GLU A 237 13.48 33.73 6.11
N ALA A 238 12.28 33.76 5.53
CA ALA A 238 11.00 33.94 6.20
C ALA A 238 9.97 32.93 5.67
N GLU A 239 8.99 32.60 6.50
CA GLU A 239 7.89 31.71 6.10
C GLU A 239 7.07 32.33 4.95
N PRO A 240 6.57 31.51 4.00
CA PRO A 240 5.70 31.99 2.92
C PRO A 240 4.48 32.74 3.45
N VAL A 241 4.21 33.93 2.90
CA VAL A 241 3.11 34.78 3.37
C VAL A 241 1.79 34.33 2.75
N GLN A 242 0.85 33.87 3.57
CA GLN A 242 -0.49 33.50 3.11
C GLN A 242 -1.37 34.74 2.90
N ASP A 243 -1.65 35.06 1.64
CA ASP A 243 -2.68 36.03 1.28
C ASP A 243 -4.06 35.36 1.31
N GLY A 244 -4.81 35.61 2.39
CA GLY A 244 -6.17 35.09 2.60
C GLY A 244 -7.21 35.55 1.58
N ARG A 245 -6.83 36.39 0.60
CA ARG A 245 -7.69 36.68 -0.56
C ARG A 245 -7.57 35.61 -1.64
N PHE A 246 -6.38 35.02 -1.83
CA PHE A 246 -6.20 33.91 -2.79
C PHE A 246 -6.53 32.55 -2.17
N PHE A 247 -6.23 32.38 -0.87
CA PHE A 247 -6.49 31.16 -0.10
C PHE A 247 -7.75 31.32 0.77
N ARG A 248 -8.84 30.67 0.39
CA ARG A 248 -10.20 30.85 0.94
C ARG A 248 -10.68 29.60 1.68
N ASP A 249 -10.22 29.47 2.92
CA ASP A 249 -10.53 28.35 3.82
C ASP A 249 -12.01 28.28 4.21
N ALA A 250 -12.68 29.43 4.39
CA ALA A 250 -14.08 29.47 4.75
C ALA A 250 -15.00 29.07 3.58
N GLU A 251 -14.69 29.48 2.34
CA GLU A 251 -15.57 29.26 1.20
C GLU A 251 -15.32 27.95 0.43
N VAL A 252 -14.14 27.34 0.57
CA VAL A 252 -13.78 26.14 -0.20
C VAL A 252 -14.74 24.98 0.01
N GLY A 253 -15.23 24.76 1.25
CA GLY A 253 -16.20 23.70 1.55
C GLY A 253 -17.49 23.84 0.74
N TYR A 254 -17.90 25.08 0.48
CA TYR A 254 -19.06 25.39 -0.34
C TYR A 254 -18.78 25.18 -1.83
N TRP A 255 -17.68 25.73 -2.36
CA TRP A 255 -17.35 25.61 -3.78
C TRP A 255 -17.07 24.18 -4.22
N ALA A 256 -16.48 23.39 -3.32
CA ALA A 256 -16.18 21.98 -3.54
C ALA A 256 -17.42 21.06 -3.38
N SER A 257 -18.54 21.57 -2.85
CA SER A 257 -19.72 20.76 -2.48
C SER A 257 -19.34 19.57 -1.59
N SER A 258 -18.54 19.81 -0.55
CA SER A 258 -18.07 18.74 0.33
C SER A 258 -19.20 18.22 1.22
N PHE A 259 -19.38 16.90 1.29
CA PHE A 259 -20.31 16.26 2.24
C PHE A 259 -19.73 16.12 3.65
N THR A 260 -18.43 16.40 3.81
CA THR A 260 -17.71 16.23 5.07
C THR A 260 -17.36 17.59 5.64
N PRO A 261 -17.65 17.85 6.93
CA PRO A 261 -17.20 19.06 7.60
C PRO A 261 -15.68 19.17 7.54
N THR A 262 -15.18 20.30 7.04
CA THR A 262 -13.75 20.55 6.89
C THR A 262 -13.30 21.54 7.94
N LYS A 263 -12.21 21.23 8.62
CA LYS A 263 -11.53 22.17 9.51
C LYS A 263 -10.31 22.73 8.79
N PRO A 264 -10.05 24.05 8.87
CA PRO A 264 -8.82 24.63 8.39
C PRO A 264 -7.62 23.96 9.07
N LEU A 265 -6.62 23.58 8.28
CA LEU A 265 -5.39 22.97 8.80
C LEU A 265 -4.21 23.94 8.64
N PRO A 266 -3.50 24.26 9.74
CA PRO A 266 -2.30 25.07 9.65
C PRO A 266 -1.23 24.29 8.86
N CYS A 267 -0.50 25.01 8.00
CA CYS A 267 0.66 24.43 7.34
C CYS A 267 1.79 24.21 8.33
N ALA A 268 2.54 23.12 8.15
CA ALA A 268 3.82 22.94 8.81
C ALA A 268 4.81 24.05 8.37
N PRO A 269 5.82 24.40 9.20
CA PRO A 269 6.89 25.29 8.80
C PRO A 269 7.55 24.84 7.49
N PHE A 270 7.92 25.78 6.62
CA PHE A 270 8.38 25.46 5.26
C PHE A 270 9.57 24.50 5.24
N ALA A 271 10.55 24.72 6.12
CA ALA A 271 11.72 23.86 6.24
C ALA A 271 11.37 22.42 6.67
N GLU A 272 10.38 22.24 7.55
CA GLU A 272 9.92 20.92 7.99
C GLU A 272 9.17 20.18 6.87
N ALA A 273 8.38 20.90 6.08
CA ALA A 273 7.70 20.34 4.93
C ALA A 273 8.70 19.87 3.86
N LEU A 274 9.73 20.67 3.56
CA LEU A 274 10.80 20.25 2.64
C LEU A 274 11.52 19.00 3.16
N GLN A 275 11.76 18.92 4.47
CA GLN A 275 12.39 17.74 5.07
C GLN A 275 11.49 16.49 4.98
N THR A 276 10.17 16.67 5.07
CA THR A 276 9.20 15.59 4.88
C THR A 276 9.22 15.08 3.43
N TYR A 277 9.23 15.98 2.45
CA TYR A 277 9.40 15.59 1.04
C TYR A 277 10.74 14.89 0.78
N LYS A 278 11.85 15.38 1.34
CA LYS A 278 13.16 14.70 1.24
C LYS A 278 13.11 13.29 1.81
N THR A 279 12.41 13.10 2.93
CA THR A 279 12.23 11.78 3.54
C THR A 279 11.43 10.87 2.61
N LEU A 280 10.32 11.36 2.04
CA LEU A 280 9.53 10.64 1.04
C LEU A 280 10.38 10.25 -0.18
N LEU A 281 11.14 11.19 -0.75
CA LEU A 281 12.00 10.97 -1.92
C LEU A 281 13.12 9.96 -1.62
N SER A 282 13.75 10.04 -0.45
CA SER A 282 14.76 9.07 -0.03
C SER A 282 14.18 7.67 0.13
N GLN A 283 12.98 7.56 0.70
CA GLN A 283 12.26 6.29 0.81
C GLN A 283 11.91 5.74 -0.58
N LEU A 284 11.37 6.56 -1.47
CA LEU A 284 11.07 6.16 -2.86
C LEU A 284 12.33 5.70 -3.60
N ALA A 285 13.45 6.43 -3.47
CA ALA A 285 14.72 6.08 -4.09
C ALA A 285 15.27 4.72 -3.61
N SER A 286 15.00 4.35 -2.34
CA SER A 286 15.42 3.06 -1.79
C SER A 286 14.67 1.86 -2.39
N LEU A 287 13.53 2.07 -3.07
CA LEU A 287 12.76 0.97 -3.66
C LEU A 287 13.51 0.24 -4.78
N LYS A 288 14.55 0.83 -5.35
CA LYS A 288 15.44 0.12 -6.29
C LYS A 288 16.08 -1.12 -5.64
N ASP A 289 16.31 -1.08 -4.32
CA ASP A 289 17.01 -2.14 -3.60
C ASP A 289 16.20 -3.44 -3.63
N LEU A 290 14.87 -3.34 -3.67
CA LEU A 290 13.97 -4.48 -3.79
C LEU A 290 14.31 -5.41 -4.97
N TYR A 291 14.89 -4.89 -6.06
CA TYR A 291 15.27 -5.67 -7.26
C TYR A 291 16.60 -6.42 -7.13
N ILE A 292 17.41 -6.13 -6.11
CA ILE A 292 18.74 -6.72 -5.90
C ILE A 292 18.85 -7.52 -4.61
N LEU A 293 17.84 -7.48 -3.75
CA LEU A 293 17.82 -8.28 -2.51
C LEU A 293 17.85 -9.79 -2.84
N PRO A 294 18.72 -10.57 -2.18
CA PRO A 294 19.05 -11.94 -2.59
C PRO A 294 17.96 -12.97 -2.23
N SER A 295 17.22 -12.76 -1.15
CA SER A 295 16.22 -13.70 -0.63
C SER A 295 14.88 -13.02 -0.32
N LEU A 296 13.82 -13.80 -0.17
CA LEU A 296 12.51 -13.30 0.25
C LEU A 296 12.57 -12.78 1.68
N GLN A 297 13.35 -13.41 2.55
CA GLN A 297 13.59 -12.92 3.90
C GLN A 297 14.15 -11.49 3.91
N CYS A 298 15.16 -11.20 3.07
CA CYS A 298 15.68 -9.84 2.95
C CYS A 298 14.63 -8.83 2.42
N ILE A 299 13.77 -9.25 1.48
CA ILE A 299 12.66 -8.41 0.98
C ILE A 299 11.66 -8.14 2.11
N THR A 300 11.29 -9.16 2.88
CA THR A 300 10.40 -9.02 4.04
C THR A 300 10.98 -8.07 5.08
N GLU A 301 12.25 -8.23 5.45
CA GLU A 301 12.94 -7.34 6.40
C GLU A 301 13.00 -5.89 5.89
N PHE A 302 13.25 -5.69 4.59
CA PHE A 302 13.21 -4.36 3.98
C PHE A 302 11.83 -3.72 4.13
N VAL A 303 10.77 -4.47 3.82
CA VAL A 303 9.39 -3.98 3.88
C VAL A 303 8.96 -3.71 5.33
N GLU A 304 9.34 -4.57 6.27
CA GLU A 304 9.11 -4.38 7.70
C GLU A 304 9.81 -3.12 8.22
N ALA A 305 11.08 -2.94 7.87
CA ALA A 305 11.85 -1.77 8.26
C ALA A 305 11.29 -0.48 7.63
N LEU A 306 10.82 -0.55 6.38
CA LEU A 306 10.11 0.56 5.75
C LEU A 306 8.82 0.87 6.49
N GLY A 307 7.98 -0.12 6.78
CA GLY A 307 6.72 0.05 7.52
C GLY A 307 6.92 0.61 8.94
N ALA A 308 8.00 0.21 9.62
CA ALA A 308 8.36 0.72 10.95
C ALA A 308 8.70 2.23 10.95
N ARG A 309 9.15 2.78 9.82
CA ARG A 309 9.41 4.23 9.66
C ARG A 309 8.15 5.06 9.47
N LYS A 310 6.95 4.45 9.43
CA LYS A 310 5.66 5.12 9.23
C LYS A 310 5.64 6.02 7.98
N PRO A 311 5.98 5.48 6.80
CA PRO A 311 6.04 6.25 5.57
C PRO A 311 4.65 6.77 5.18
N LEU A 312 4.63 7.88 4.43
CA LEU A 312 3.39 8.46 3.91
C LEU A 312 2.61 7.44 3.08
N LEU A 313 1.28 7.58 3.02
CA LEU A 313 0.41 6.64 2.31
C LEU A 313 0.81 6.48 0.84
N LEU A 314 1.17 7.58 0.16
CA LEU A 314 1.68 7.52 -1.21
C LEU A 314 2.90 6.58 -1.36
N MET A 315 3.88 6.67 -0.46
CA MET A 315 5.05 5.79 -0.47
C MET A 315 4.66 4.33 -0.30
N ARG A 316 3.72 4.06 0.62
CA ARG A 316 3.20 2.72 0.87
C ARG A 316 2.49 2.17 -0.37
N SER A 317 1.60 2.95 -0.98
CA SER A 317 0.92 2.60 -2.22
C SER A 317 1.89 2.32 -3.37
N VAL A 318 2.93 3.15 -3.54
CA VAL A 318 3.95 2.91 -4.56
C VAL A 318 4.71 1.60 -4.29
N ALA A 319 5.10 1.32 -3.04
CA ALA A 319 5.75 0.07 -2.70
C ALA A 319 4.88 -1.16 -3.03
N VAL A 320 3.56 -1.10 -2.76
CA VAL A 320 2.60 -2.15 -3.12
C VAL A 320 2.50 -2.31 -4.64
N ILE A 321 2.43 -1.21 -5.40
CA ILE A 321 2.41 -1.24 -6.87
C ILE A 321 3.65 -1.97 -7.41
N LEU A 322 4.83 -1.72 -6.84
CA LEU A 322 6.04 -2.41 -7.28
C LEU A 322 6.00 -3.90 -6.92
N LEU A 323 5.65 -4.22 -5.69
CA LEU A 323 5.64 -5.59 -5.18
C LEU A 323 4.65 -6.47 -5.92
N PHE A 324 3.45 -5.97 -6.25
CA PHE A 324 2.35 -6.81 -6.76
C PHE A 324 1.88 -6.46 -8.18
N ARG A 325 2.23 -5.27 -8.70
CA ARG A 325 1.75 -4.72 -9.99
C ARG A 325 0.23 -4.86 -10.14
N HIS A 326 -0.28 -4.83 -11.37
CA HIS A 326 -1.70 -5.05 -11.65
C HIS A 326 -2.07 -6.54 -11.71
N ASP A 327 -1.10 -7.42 -11.95
CA ASP A 327 -1.26 -8.87 -11.95
C ASP A 327 -0.25 -9.51 -10.97
N PRO A 328 -0.68 -10.33 -9.98
CA PRO A 328 0.21 -11.05 -9.07
C PRO A 328 1.26 -11.93 -9.76
N SER A 329 1.05 -12.29 -11.03
CA SER A 329 2.02 -13.02 -11.85
C SER A 329 3.08 -12.13 -12.51
N GLU A 330 2.86 -10.81 -12.57
CA GLU A 330 3.78 -9.83 -13.17
C GLU A 330 4.89 -9.38 -12.21
N SER A 331 4.68 -9.45 -10.89
CA SER A 331 5.73 -9.10 -9.94
C SER A 331 5.76 -9.89 -8.63
N PHE A 332 6.91 -10.52 -8.46
CA PHE A 332 7.71 -10.85 -7.27
C PHE A 332 9.12 -10.26 -7.57
N LEU A 333 9.07 -9.11 -8.28
CA LEU A 333 10.11 -8.22 -8.81
C LEU A 333 10.91 -8.71 -10.04
N HIS A 334 10.15 -9.24 -11.01
CA HIS A 334 10.49 -9.53 -12.42
C HIS A 334 11.55 -10.62 -12.71
N GLY A 335 11.68 -11.63 -11.84
CA GLY A 335 12.46 -12.88 -12.07
C GLY A 335 11.60 -14.16 -12.20
N PRO A 336 11.87 -15.24 -11.43
CA PRO A 336 10.99 -16.42 -11.29
C PRO A 336 9.87 -16.25 -10.24
N SER A 337 8.68 -16.82 -10.49
CA SER A 337 7.46 -16.66 -9.68
C SER A 337 7.63 -16.79 -8.15
N MET A 338 6.76 -16.16 -7.36
CA MET A 338 6.79 -16.24 -5.88
C MET A 338 6.86 -17.69 -5.36
N PRO A 339 6.03 -18.65 -5.85
CA PRO A 339 6.16 -20.06 -5.46
C PRO A 339 7.55 -20.63 -5.78
N HIS A 340 8.11 -20.29 -6.94
CA HIS A 340 9.44 -20.74 -7.33
C HIS A 340 10.53 -20.14 -6.44
N ARG A 341 10.46 -18.84 -6.13
CA ARG A 341 11.40 -18.18 -5.20
C ARG A 341 11.39 -18.80 -3.82
N ILE A 342 10.22 -19.12 -3.25
CA ILE A 342 10.10 -19.78 -1.94
C ILE A 342 10.83 -21.14 -1.97
N LEU A 343 10.56 -21.94 -3.00
CA LEU A 343 11.17 -23.26 -3.13
C LEU A 343 12.67 -23.19 -3.45
N GLN A 344 13.11 -22.15 -4.15
CA GLN A 344 14.52 -21.85 -4.41
C GLN A 344 15.25 -21.46 -3.12
N GLU A 345 14.64 -20.62 -2.28
CA GLU A 345 15.19 -20.25 -0.96
C GLU A 345 15.33 -21.49 -0.06
N LEU A 346 14.31 -22.36 -0.02
CA LEU A 346 14.40 -23.66 0.65
C LEU A 346 15.55 -24.53 0.12
N ALA A 347 15.79 -24.52 -1.20
CA ALA A 347 16.87 -25.27 -1.81
C ALA A 347 18.24 -24.72 -1.43
N ASP A 348 18.42 -23.41 -1.54
CA ASP A 348 19.72 -22.74 -1.43
C ASP A 348 20.12 -22.49 0.04
N GLU A 349 19.19 -22.02 0.87
CA GLU A 349 19.47 -21.66 2.27
C GLU A 349 19.30 -22.83 3.23
N HIS A 350 18.33 -23.71 2.97
CA HIS A 350 17.97 -24.81 3.86
C HIS A 350 18.37 -26.19 3.33
N GLY A 351 19.00 -26.26 2.15
CA GLY A 351 19.51 -27.52 1.58
C GLY A 351 18.40 -28.49 1.18
N ALA A 352 17.22 -28.00 0.81
CA ALA A 352 16.04 -28.82 0.47
C ALA A 352 15.61 -28.71 -1.01
N PRO A 353 16.48 -29.07 -1.98
CA PRO A 353 16.20 -28.90 -3.41
C PRO A 353 15.08 -29.82 -3.93
N LEU A 354 14.67 -30.83 -3.16
CA LEU A 354 13.69 -31.81 -3.59
C LEU A 354 12.35 -31.18 -3.96
N TYR A 355 11.84 -30.26 -3.12
CA TYR A 355 10.54 -29.62 -3.35
C TYR A 355 10.54 -28.77 -4.62
N LEU A 356 11.62 -28.03 -4.88
CA LEU A 356 11.79 -27.27 -6.11
C LEU A 356 11.79 -28.18 -7.35
N LYS A 357 12.48 -29.32 -7.30
CA LYS A 357 12.52 -30.29 -8.39
C LYS A 357 11.16 -30.95 -8.65
N ILE A 358 10.43 -31.32 -7.59
CA ILE A 358 9.05 -31.82 -7.69
C ILE A 358 8.15 -30.76 -8.33
N PHE A 359 8.26 -29.50 -7.90
CA PHE A 359 7.48 -28.39 -8.44
C PHE A 359 7.75 -28.16 -9.94
N ALA A 360 9.02 -28.23 -10.35
CA ALA A 360 9.45 -28.09 -11.74
C ALA A 360 9.10 -29.30 -12.63
N GLY A 361 8.68 -30.42 -12.04
CA GLY A 361 8.35 -31.64 -12.80
C GLY A 361 9.58 -32.45 -13.23
N ASP A 362 10.65 -32.44 -12.43
CA ASP A 362 11.83 -33.28 -12.67
C ASP A 362 11.46 -34.78 -12.52
N GLU A 363 11.42 -35.50 -13.64
CA GLU A 363 10.98 -36.89 -13.69
C GLU A 363 11.87 -37.85 -12.90
N GLU A 364 13.19 -37.61 -12.83
CA GLU A 364 14.10 -38.49 -12.10
C GLU A 364 13.81 -38.42 -10.59
N MET A 365 13.62 -37.21 -10.07
CA MET A 365 13.31 -36.99 -8.67
C MET A 365 11.90 -37.47 -8.32
N LEU A 366 10.92 -37.18 -9.18
CA LEU A 366 9.55 -37.67 -9.00
C LEU A 366 9.50 -39.19 -8.94
N GLU A 367 10.15 -39.88 -9.88
CA GLU A 367 10.23 -41.34 -9.87
C GLU A 367 10.92 -41.85 -8.60
N GLY A 368 12.00 -41.19 -8.14
CA GLY A 368 12.66 -41.52 -6.88
C GLY A 368 11.72 -41.43 -5.67
N VAL A 369 10.97 -40.33 -5.55
CA VAL A 369 9.99 -40.13 -4.47
C VAL A 369 8.86 -41.16 -4.55
N LEU A 370 8.35 -41.43 -5.75
CA LEU A 370 7.29 -42.42 -5.94
C LEU A 370 7.75 -43.84 -5.61
N ARG A 371 8.94 -44.25 -6.07
CA ARG A 371 9.52 -45.55 -5.71
C ARG A 371 9.70 -45.69 -4.22
N TYR A 372 10.23 -44.66 -3.57
CA TYR A 372 10.36 -44.64 -2.11
C TYR A 372 9.00 -44.80 -1.45
N ARG A 373 7.99 -44.04 -1.91
CA ARG A 373 6.63 -44.09 -1.38
C ARG A 373 6.01 -45.49 -1.53
N ILE A 374 6.10 -46.05 -2.72
CA ILE A 374 5.59 -47.37 -3.07
C ILE A 374 6.27 -48.44 -2.22
N GLN A 375 7.60 -48.50 -2.23
CA GLN A 375 8.36 -49.52 -1.52
C GLN A 375 8.05 -49.54 -0.01
N LYS A 376 7.67 -48.40 0.57
CA LYS A 376 7.42 -48.26 2.00
C LYS A 376 5.98 -48.45 2.42
N THR A 377 5.01 -48.21 1.54
CA THR A 377 3.57 -48.19 1.92
C THR A 377 2.69 -49.13 1.12
N MET A 378 3.20 -49.67 0.02
CA MET A 378 2.42 -50.46 -0.91
C MET A 378 3.20 -51.71 -1.34
N ASP A 379 2.47 -52.74 -1.75
CA ASP A 379 3.07 -53.90 -2.41
C ASP A 379 3.33 -53.53 -3.88
N SER A 380 4.58 -53.34 -4.25
CA SER A 380 4.98 -52.89 -5.59
C SER A 380 4.48 -53.80 -6.71
N SER A 381 4.18 -55.07 -6.41
CA SER A 381 3.64 -56.03 -7.39
C SER A 381 2.15 -55.83 -7.69
N LYS A 382 1.44 -55.02 -6.90
CA LYS A 382 -0.01 -54.84 -6.98
C LYS A 382 -0.45 -53.46 -7.45
N ILE A 383 0.48 -52.62 -7.92
CA ILE A 383 0.17 -51.24 -8.29
C ILE A 383 -0.14 -51.16 -9.79
N PRO A 384 -1.39 -50.89 -10.19
CA PRO A 384 -1.73 -50.67 -11.58
C PRO A 384 -1.12 -49.35 -12.09
N PRO A 385 -0.85 -49.24 -13.40
CA PRO A 385 -0.26 -48.03 -14.01
C PRO A 385 -1.03 -46.73 -13.70
N ASP A 386 -2.36 -46.79 -13.65
CA ASP A 386 -3.20 -45.63 -13.36
C ASP A 386 -2.98 -45.11 -11.92
N GLN A 387 -2.73 -46.00 -10.97
CA GLN A 387 -2.45 -45.63 -9.59
C GLN A 387 -1.07 -44.95 -9.47
N LEU A 388 -0.09 -45.36 -10.27
CA LEU A 388 1.21 -44.68 -10.38
C LEU A 388 1.05 -43.24 -10.91
N ILE A 389 0.27 -43.05 -11.97
CA ILE A 389 -0.01 -41.72 -12.53
C ILE A 389 -0.72 -40.84 -11.50
N PHE A 390 -1.71 -41.39 -10.79
CA PHE A 390 -2.41 -40.67 -9.72
C PHE A 390 -1.46 -40.24 -8.59
N LEU A 391 -0.59 -41.14 -8.12
CA LEU A 391 0.40 -40.81 -7.07
C LEU A 391 1.39 -39.74 -7.53
N ARG A 392 1.80 -39.77 -8.80
CA ARG A 392 2.65 -38.74 -9.42
C ARG A 392 1.96 -37.38 -9.35
N GLN A 393 0.74 -37.30 -9.88
CA GLN A 393 -0.01 -36.05 -9.92
C GLN A 393 -0.32 -35.52 -8.51
N GLN A 394 -0.73 -36.38 -7.58
CA GLN A 394 -0.94 -36.02 -6.18
C GLN A 394 0.31 -35.40 -5.53
N THR A 395 1.49 -35.93 -5.83
CA THR A 395 2.76 -35.44 -5.22
C THR A 395 3.12 -34.05 -5.75
N VAL A 396 3.00 -33.85 -7.07
CA VAL A 396 3.23 -32.53 -7.71
C VAL A 396 2.22 -31.51 -7.21
N ASP A 397 0.93 -31.88 -7.19
CA ASP A 397 -0.15 -30.99 -6.77
C ASP A 397 -0.05 -30.60 -5.29
N ALA A 398 0.39 -31.51 -4.42
CA ALA A 398 0.62 -31.20 -3.01
C ALA A 398 1.70 -30.11 -2.82
N VAL A 399 2.84 -30.23 -3.50
CA VAL A 399 3.92 -29.23 -3.41
C VAL A 399 3.50 -27.90 -4.06
N ARG A 400 2.81 -27.95 -5.21
CA ARG A 400 2.30 -26.74 -5.87
C ARG A 400 1.26 -26.00 -5.02
N SER A 401 0.32 -26.74 -4.44
CA SER A 401 -0.70 -26.19 -3.55
C SER A 401 -0.07 -25.56 -2.31
N TRP A 402 0.88 -26.25 -1.68
CA TRP A 402 1.63 -25.70 -0.55
C TRP A 402 2.37 -24.41 -0.91
N ALA A 403 3.11 -24.41 -2.03
CA ALA A 403 3.88 -23.25 -2.45
C ALA A 403 2.99 -22.05 -2.81
N ALA A 404 1.80 -22.30 -3.37
CA ALA A 404 0.81 -21.27 -3.63
C ALA A 404 0.25 -20.67 -2.33
N GLU A 405 -0.03 -21.50 -1.32
CA GLU A 405 -0.53 -21.02 -0.03
C GLU A 405 0.54 -20.24 0.74
N MET A 406 1.79 -20.72 0.76
CA MET A 406 2.90 -19.97 1.34
C MET A 406 3.14 -18.63 0.61
N SER A 407 2.95 -18.60 -0.72
CA SER A 407 3.01 -17.36 -1.49
C SER A 407 1.95 -16.37 -1.02
N ARG A 408 0.70 -16.80 -0.83
CA ARG A 408 -0.37 -15.93 -0.31
C ARG A 408 -0.02 -15.36 1.05
N VAL A 409 0.54 -16.18 1.94
CA VAL A 409 0.98 -15.74 3.27
C VAL A 409 2.04 -14.66 3.19
N TYR A 410 3.08 -14.84 2.37
CA TYR A 410 4.09 -13.79 2.17
C TYR A 410 3.49 -12.50 1.59
N LEU A 411 2.62 -12.60 0.59
CA LEU A 411 2.00 -11.43 -0.03
C LEU A 411 1.14 -10.66 0.99
N VAL A 412 0.33 -11.36 1.79
CA VAL A 412 -0.46 -10.76 2.87
C VAL A 412 0.43 -10.13 3.93
N HIS A 413 1.53 -10.78 4.30
CA HIS A 413 2.50 -10.24 5.23
C HIS A 413 3.08 -8.91 4.70
N LEU A 414 3.64 -8.92 3.49
CA LEU A 414 4.26 -7.74 2.87
C LEU A 414 3.25 -6.59 2.75
N GLU A 415 2.03 -6.88 2.29
CA GLU A 415 0.96 -5.87 2.19
C GLU A 415 0.55 -5.33 3.57
N ALA A 416 0.42 -6.20 4.58
CA ALA A 416 0.06 -5.79 5.93
C ALA A 416 1.10 -4.87 6.55
N MET A 417 2.39 -5.14 6.36
CA MET A 417 3.48 -4.30 6.88
C MET A 417 3.57 -2.92 6.19
N LEU A 418 2.98 -2.77 5.01
CA LEU A 418 2.79 -1.50 4.31
C LEU A 418 1.48 -0.79 4.66
N CYS A 419 0.65 -1.34 5.55
CA CYS A 419 -0.51 -0.62 6.08
C CYS A 419 -0.08 0.37 7.19
N ASN A 420 -0.98 1.28 7.58
CA ASN A 420 -0.80 1.97 8.86
C ASN A 420 -0.75 0.95 10.01
N ARG A 421 -0.10 1.30 11.13
CA ARG A 421 0.25 0.34 12.18
C ARG A 421 -0.98 -0.35 12.79
N GLY A 422 -2.10 0.36 12.94
CA GLY A 422 -3.37 -0.19 13.41
C GLY A 422 -3.97 -1.22 12.45
N LEU A 423 -4.00 -0.90 11.15
CA LEU A 423 -4.47 -1.81 10.12
C LEU A 423 -3.52 -2.99 9.92
N ALA A 424 -2.20 -2.78 10.01
CA ALA A 424 -1.18 -3.83 9.96
C ALA A 424 -1.42 -4.87 11.06
N HIS A 425 -1.58 -4.41 12.31
CA HIS A 425 -1.91 -5.27 13.45
C HIS A 425 -3.20 -6.07 13.19
N ARG A 426 -4.27 -5.40 12.76
CA ARG A 426 -5.55 -6.05 12.47
C ARG A 426 -5.44 -7.11 11.37
N ARG A 427 -4.70 -6.82 10.29
CA ARG A 427 -4.51 -7.75 9.16
C ARG A 427 -3.70 -8.98 9.55
N LEU A 428 -2.59 -8.79 10.29
CA LEU A 428 -1.80 -9.91 10.77
C LEU A 428 -2.60 -10.77 11.78
N MET A 429 -3.41 -10.17 12.65
CA MET A 429 -4.30 -10.92 13.55
C MET A 429 -5.31 -11.76 12.77
N ASN A 430 -5.91 -11.20 11.72
CA ASN A 430 -6.87 -11.91 10.86
C ASN A 430 -6.20 -13.01 10.00
N ALA A 431 -4.87 -12.96 9.83
CA ALA A 431 -4.12 -13.98 9.11
C ALA A 431 -3.79 -15.22 9.97
N LEU A 432 -3.84 -15.13 11.30
CA LEU A 432 -3.47 -16.23 12.22
C LEU A 432 -4.20 -17.56 11.94
N PRO A 433 -5.52 -17.61 11.67
CA PRO A 433 -6.18 -18.88 11.35
C PRO A 433 -5.63 -19.53 10.09
N HIS A 434 -5.34 -18.73 9.05
CA HIS A 434 -4.77 -19.20 7.80
C HIS A 434 -3.34 -19.73 8.01
N LEU A 435 -2.55 -19.05 8.83
CA LEU A 435 -1.23 -19.51 9.24
C LEU A 435 -1.27 -20.87 9.97
N GLY A 436 -2.24 -21.07 10.86
CA GLY A 436 -2.47 -22.35 11.52
C GLY A 436 -2.82 -23.47 10.53
N SER A 437 -3.74 -23.21 9.59
CA SER A 437 -4.07 -24.16 8.52
C SER A 437 -2.88 -24.47 7.62
N LEU A 438 -2.01 -23.48 7.34
CA LEU A 438 -0.80 -23.69 6.56
C LEU A 438 0.21 -24.58 7.30
N GLN A 439 0.34 -24.50 8.63
CA GLN A 439 1.19 -25.42 9.39
C GLN A 439 0.74 -26.88 9.23
N GLU A 440 -0.57 -27.15 9.30
CA GLU A 440 -1.15 -28.49 9.10
C GLU A 440 -0.96 -28.99 7.66
N LEU A 441 -1.17 -28.10 6.67
CA LEU A 441 -0.92 -28.39 5.27
C LEU A 441 0.56 -28.74 5.04
N SER A 442 1.47 -27.99 5.65
CA SER A 442 2.92 -28.22 5.54
C SER A 442 3.30 -29.60 6.05
N TYR A 443 2.81 -29.99 7.23
CA TYR A 443 3.04 -31.32 7.79
C TYR A 443 2.47 -32.43 6.88
N THR A 444 1.30 -32.21 6.30
CA THR A 444 0.66 -33.17 5.39
C THR A 444 1.44 -33.31 4.08
N THR A 445 1.94 -32.21 3.53
CA THR A 445 2.78 -32.20 2.32
C THR A 445 4.10 -32.91 2.60
N ASP A 446 4.77 -32.59 3.70
CA ASP A 446 5.98 -33.28 4.16
C ASP A 446 5.76 -34.79 4.31
N LYS A 447 4.67 -35.19 4.95
CA LYS A 447 4.28 -36.59 5.08
C LYS A 447 4.02 -37.26 3.73
N SER A 448 3.46 -36.55 2.76
CA SER A 448 3.20 -37.11 1.43
C SER A 448 4.50 -37.38 0.65
N VAL A 449 5.54 -36.55 0.87
CA VAL A 449 6.84 -36.66 0.20
C VAL A 449 7.78 -37.65 0.92
N PHE A 450 7.86 -37.58 2.25
CA PHE A 450 8.86 -38.33 3.04
C PHE A 450 8.31 -39.48 3.90
N LEU A 451 6.98 -39.66 3.96
CA LEU A 451 6.26 -40.70 4.70
C LEU A 451 6.49 -40.75 6.22
N SER A 452 5.52 -40.26 6.99
CA SER A 452 5.61 -40.14 8.46
C SER A 452 5.30 -41.40 9.24
N HIS A 453 4.82 -42.44 8.56
CA HIS A 453 4.53 -43.71 9.19
C HIS A 453 5.12 -44.80 8.33
N ILE A 454 6.15 -45.46 8.84
CA ILE A 454 6.73 -46.65 8.24
C ILE A 454 6.24 -47.83 9.09
N PRO A 455 5.23 -48.58 8.66
CA PRO A 455 4.84 -49.79 9.37
C PRO A 455 6.06 -50.72 9.42
N SER A 456 6.46 -51.17 10.62
CA SER A 456 7.58 -52.10 10.85
C SER A 456 8.99 -51.52 10.68
N ALA A 457 9.19 -50.20 10.70
CA ALA A 457 10.54 -49.64 10.81
C ALA A 457 11.14 -49.83 12.21
N SER A 458 12.46 -49.92 12.28
CA SER A 458 13.15 -49.85 13.57
C SER A 458 13.02 -48.42 14.15
N PRO A 459 12.97 -48.28 15.49
CA PRO A 459 12.85 -46.96 16.13
C PRO A 459 13.92 -45.95 15.69
N ALA A 460 15.13 -46.43 15.35
CA ALA A 460 16.20 -45.58 14.83
C ALA A 460 15.88 -44.99 13.45
N LEU A 461 15.23 -45.77 12.58
CA LEU A 461 14.85 -45.34 11.23
C LEU A 461 13.64 -44.40 11.26
N GLU A 462 12.71 -44.62 12.19
CA GLU A 462 11.63 -43.68 12.47
C GLU A 462 12.18 -42.35 13.02
N ALA A 463 13.13 -42.39 13.95
CA ALA A 463 13.76 -41.19 14.49
C ALA A 463 14.55 -40.42 13.42
N GLU A 464 15.23 -41.11 12.50
CA GLU A 464 15.96 -40.47 11.42
C GLU A 464 15.04 -39.93 10.31
N ALA A 465 13.93 -40.62 10.01
CA ALA A 465 12.88 -40.08 9.14
C ALA A 465 12.25 -38.84 9.77
N ALA A 466 11.82 -38.90 11.03
CA ALA A 466 11.24 -37.78 11.77
C ALA A 466 12.15 -36.54 11.81
N LYS A 467 13.48 -36.73 11.85
CA LYS A 467 14.45 -35.61 11.78
C LYS A 467 14.51 -34.91 10.42
N ARG A 468 14.25 -35.61 9.31
CA ARG A 468 14.34 -35.05 7.95
C ARG A 468 12.98 -34.64 7.36
N MET A 469 11.91 -35.01 8.05
CA MET A 469 10.57 -34.96 7.54
C MET A 469 9.88 -33.60 7.59
N PRO A 470 9.92 -32.84 8.70
CA PRO A 470 9.06 -31.67 8.84
C PRO A 470 9.72 -30.39 8.27
N LEU A 471 10.42 -30.44 7.13
CA LEU A 471 11.15 -29.26 6.67
C LEU A 471 10.21 -28.11 6.27
N LEU A 472 9.14 -28.40 5.52
CA LEU A 472 8.13 -27.37 5.21
C LEU A 472 7.41 -26.93 6.48
N ALA A 473 7.08 -27.86 7.38
CA ALA A 473 6.41 -27.54 8.64
C ALA A 473 7.26 -26.63 9.54
N ILE A 474 8.56 -26.90 9.65
CA ILE A 474 9.52 -26.08 10.41
C ILE A 474 9.70 -24.72 9.71
N TYR A 475 9.80 -24.67 8.38
CA TYR A 475 9.91 -23.41 7.64
C TYR A 475 8.68 -22.51 7.86
N VAL A 476 7.47 -23.06 7.72
CA VAL A 476 6.24 -22.32 8.00
C VAL A 476 6.19 -21.93 9.48
N ASN A 477 6.54 -22.82 10.40
CA ASN A 477 6.56 -22.50 11.82
C ASN A 477 7.48 -21.32 12.13
N GLN A 478 8.61 -21.19 11.42
CA GLN A 478 9.49 -20.04 11.58
C GLN A 478 8.77 -18.74 11.19
N HIS A 479 8.09 -18.74 10.05
CA HIS A 479 7.32 -17.59 9.60
C HIS A 479 6.16 -17.26 10.56
N VAL A 480 5.45 -18.26 11.06
CA VAL A 480 4.36 -18.08 12.04
C VAL A 480 4.87 -17.44 13.31
N LEU A 481 5.98 -17.93 13.87
CA LEU A 481 6.58 -17.36 15.07
C LEU A 481 7.02 -15.91 14.83
N HIS A 482 7.54 -15.59 13.65
CA HIS A 482 7.90 -14.21 13.26
C HIS A 482 6.67 -13.30 13.17
N VAL A 483 5.57 -13.76 12.58
CA VAL A 483 4.31 -12.99 12.57
C VAL A 483 3.77 -12.77 13.99
N ILE A 484 3.82 -13.79 14.85
CA ILE A 484 3.43 -13.67 16.26
C ILE A 484 4.29 -12.62 16.97
N GLN A 485 5.60 -12.61 16.72
CA GLN A 485 6.50 -11.60 17.23
C GLN A 485 6.08 -10.20 16.75
N LEU A 486 5.85 -9.99 15.45
CA LEU A 486 5.39 -8.70 14.92
C LEU A 486 4.07 -8.24 15.55
N LEU A 487 3.14 -9.16 15.79
CA LEU A 487 1.89 -8.85 16.47
C LEU A 487 2.13 -8.29 17.86
N VAL A 488 2.95 -8.93 18.69
CA VAL A 488 3.28 -8.44 20.04
C VAL A 488 3.95 -7.07 19.98
N LEU A 489 4.86 -6.82 19.02
CA LEU A 489 5.45 -5.48 18.84
C LEU A 489 4.39 -4.44 18.51
N LEU A 490 3.51 -4.74 17.57
CA LEU A 490 2.45 -3.83 17.16
C LEU A 490 1.46 -3.57 18.29
N THR A 491 1.09 -4.58 19.07
CA THR A 491 0.23 -4.43 20.26
C THR A 491 0.88 -3.51 21.30
N LEU A 492 2.20 -3.63 21.49
CA LEU A 492 2.97 -2.74 22.36
C LEU A 492 3.03 -1.31 21.78
N GLU A 493 3.37 -1.16 20.50
CA GLU A 493 3.48 0.14 19.83
C GLU A 493 2.15 0.92 19.85
N LEU A 494 1.04 0.21 19.67
CA LEU A 494 -0.31 0.76 19.68
C LEU A 494 -0.88 0.96 21.10
N ASN A 495 -0.08 0.70 22.14
CA ASN A 495 -0.49 0.77 23.56
C ASN A 495 -1.77 -0.02 23.86
N LEU A 496 -1.91 -1.20 23.25
CA LEU A 496 -3.08 -2.06 23.44
C LEU A 496 -2.96 -2.97 24.67
N PHE A 497 -1.75 -3.14 25.23
CA PHE A 497 -1.57 -3.83 26.51
C PHE A 497 -1.89 -2.92 27.69
N THR A 498 -2.68 -3.42 28.62
CA THR A 498 -2.77 -2.84 29.96
C THR A 498 -1.46 -3.05 30.73
N GLN A 499 -1.23 -2.26 31.78
CA GLN A 499 -0.01 -2.40 32.60
C GLN A 499 0.17 -3.81 33.19
N ALA A 500 -0.92 -4.51 33.51
CA ALA A 500 -0.88 -5.86 34.05
C ALA A 500 -0.49 -6.92 32.98
N GLU A 501 -0.72 -6.63 31.70
CA GLU A 501 -0.45 -7.54 30.60
C GLU A 501 0.99 -7.43 30.05
N LEU A 502 1.70 -6.36 30.39
CA LEU A 502 3.08 -6.14 29.90
C LEU A 502 4.03 -7.27 30.29
N ILE A 503 3.98 -7.76 31.54
CA ILE A 503 4.86 -8.85 31.99
C ILE A 503 4.52 -10.15 31.24
N PRO A 504 3.26 -10.63 31.20
CA PRO A 504 2.89 -11.77 30.36
C PRO A 504 3.28 -11.63 28.89
N ALA A 505 3.10 -10.44 28.30
CA ALA A 505 3.45 -10.18 26.90
C ALA A 505 4.97 -10.32 26.66
N LEU A 506 5.80 -9.79 27.56
CA LEU A 506 7.26 -9.93 27.48
C LEU A 506 7.72 -11.39 27.69
N TRP A 507 7.04 -12.14 28.54
CA TRP A 507 7.31 -13.57 28.69
C TRP A 507 6.95 -14.34 27.42
N TYR A 508 5.77 -14.08 26.87
CA TYR A 508 5.32 -14.70 25.62
C TYR A 508 6.28 -14.38 24.47
N TRP A 509 6.72 -13.13 24.36
CA TRP A 509 7.78 -12.71 23.44
C TRP A 509 9.05 -13.55 23.59
N ASN A 510 9.54 -13.74 24.81
CA ASN A 510 10.75 -14.52 25.07
C ASN A 510 10.58 -15.99 24.66
N PHE A 511 9.41 -16.59 24.91
CA PHE A 511 9.12 -17.96 24.46
C PHE A 511 9.10 -18.07 22.94
N THR A 512 8.48 -17.12 22.24
CA THR A 512 8.47 -17.07 20.78
C THR A 512 9.88 -16.99 20.21
N GLN A 513 10.75 -16.13 20.77
CA GLN A 513 12.15 -16.03 20.34
C GLN A 513 12.95 -17.32 20.58
N ARG A 514 12.76 -17.98 21.73
CA ARG A 514 13.40 -19.27 22.02
C ARG A 514 12.97 -20.34 21.01
N ALA A 515 11.67 -20.41 20.72
CA ALA A 515 11.12 -21.33 19.73
C ALA A 515 11.71 -21.07 18.34
N GLN A 516 11.85 -19.80 17.92
CA GLN A 516 12.50 -19.46 16.65
C GLN A 516 13.96 -19.92 16.59
N ILE A 517 14.74 -19.72 17.67
CA ILE A 517 16.15 -20.14 17.72
C ILE A 517 16.25 -21.66 17.57
N GLU A 518 15.42 -22.41 18.29
CA GLU A 518 15.38 -23.87 18.20
C GLU A 518 14.98 -24.34 16.79
N ASN A 519 13.97 -23.69 16.21
CA ASN A 519 13.43 -23.99 14.89
C ASN A 519 14.47 -23.69 13.77
N LEU A 520 15.20 -22.58 13.84
CA LEU A 520 16.34 -22.27 12.95
C LEU A 520 17.50 -23.25 13.12
N GLY A 521 17.73 -23.74 14.34
CA GLY A 521 18.70 -24.80 14.60
C GLY A 521 18.36 -26.13 13.92
N LEU A 522 17.09 -26.36 13.59
CA LEU A 522 16.63 -27.53 12.83
C LEU A 522 16.58 -27.29 11.31
N LEU A 523 16.37 -26.04 10.87
CA LEU A 523 16.40 -25.64 9.45
C LEU A 523 17.81 -25.54 8.87
N THR A 524 18.82 -25.40 9.73
CA THR A 524 20.20 -25.28 9.26
C THR A 524 20.64 -26.60 8.63
N PRO A 525 21.26 -26.58 7.44
CA PRO A 525 21.69 -27.79 6.78
C PRO A 525 22.63 -28.56 7.72
N PRO A 526 22.40 -29.87 7.95
CA PRO A 526 23.20 -30.63 8.88
C PRO A 526 24.66 -30.58 8.44
N PRO A 527 25.62 -30.44 9.37
CA PRO A 527 27.03 -30.42 9.01
C PRO A 527 27.36 -31.67 8.18
N ALA A 528 28.19 -31.51 7.14
CA ALA A 528 28.44 -32.54 6.11
C ALA A 528 28.84 -33.92 6.69
N THR A 529 29.31 -33.96 7.93
CA THR A 529 29.63 -35.16 8.71
C THR A 529 28.43 -36.00 9.15
N VAL A 530 27.19 -35.50 9.05
CA VAL A 530 25.96 -36.18 9.49
C VAL A 530 25.18 -36.79 8.33
N ILE A 531 25.61 -36.58 7.08
CA ILE A 531 25.08 -37.32 5.93
C ILE A 531 25.73 -38.70 5.95
N PRO A 532 24.99 -39.79 6.23
CA PRO A 532 25.57 -41.13 6.18
C PRO A 532 26.12 -41.35 4.78
N GLU A 533 27.39 -41.78 4.66
CA GLU A 533 28.09 -42.05 3.39
C GLU A 533 27.36 -43.06 2.46
N THR A 534 26.25 -43.63 2.91
CA THR A 534 25.50 -44.71 2.28
C THR A 534 24.30 -44.27 1.42
N ARG A 535 24.02 -42.97 1.24
CA ARG A 535 22.82 -42.49 0.50
C ARG A 535 23.06 -41.68 -0.78
N ILE A 536 24.30 -41.64 -1.25
CA ILE A 536 24.60 -41.26 -2.63
C ILE A 536 25.66 -42.24 -3.08
N ASN A 537 25.31 -43.12 -4.00
CA ASN A 537 26.31 -43.99 -4.59
C ASN A 537 27.36 -43.09 -5.27
N ARG A 538 28.60 -43.06 -4.71
CA ARG A 538 29.71 -42.21 -5.17
C ARG A 538 30.02 -42.35 -6.66
N ARG A 539 29.58 -43.45 -7.28
CA ARG A 539 29.78 -43.74 -8.71
C ARG A 539 28.62 -43.29 -9.60
N THR A 540 27.40 -43.21 -9.08
CA THR A 540 26.19 -42.93 -9.89
C THR A 540 25.47 -41.63 -9.53
N LYS A 541 25.76 -41.02 -8.38
CA LYS A 541 25.13 -39.79 -7.87
C LYS A 541 23.60 -39.83 -7.68
N VAL A 542 22.99 -41.01 -7.75
CA VAL A 542 21.56 -41.22 -7.45
C VAL A 542 21.42 -41.72 -6.00
N PRO A 543 20.33 -41.36 -5.26
CA PRO A 543 20.15 -41.71 -3.85
C PRO A 543 20.29 -43.20 -3.50
#